data_AF-A0A645GLI3-F1
#
_entry.id   AF-A0A645GLI3-F1
#
_cell.length_a   1.000
_cell.length_b   1.000
_cell.length_c   1.000
_cell.angle_alpha   90.00
_cell.angle_beta   90.00
_cell.angle_gamma   90.00
#
_symmetry.space_group_name_H-M   'P 1'
#
loop_
_entity.id
_entity.type
_entity.pdbx_description
1 polymer ?
#
loop_
_entity_poly.entity_id
_entity_poly.type
_entity_poly.pdbx_seq_one_letter_code
_entity_poly.pdbx_strand_id
1 'polypeptide(L)'
;MNEGSKFKIRLPLTLAIIQALLVKICEEIYAIPLGSIDSTINVTPEDIKTIQNQEVILLRGQIIPIIRLAKVLGVPQTAETLQDELFVVIVHMGEHRAGIIVDNLIGQQEIVIKSLGKLLAGIKVIAGATILGNGQVALILDVGALMQYN
;
A
#
# COMPACT_ATOMS: atom_id res chain seq x y z
N MET A 1 -10.33 -26.32 51.53
CA MET A 1 -9.23 -26.01 50.59
C MET A 1 -9.73 -26.30 49.18
N ASN A 2 -9.31 -25.47 48.22
CA ASN A 2 -9.62 -25.47 46.77
C ASN A 2 -10.86 -24.69 46.32
N GLU A 3 -10.67 -23.37 46.23
CA GLU A 3 -11.42 -22.54 45.30
C GLU A 3 -10.62 -22.48 43.99
N GLY A 4 -11.11 -23.17 42.97
CA GLY A 4 -10.50 -23.14 41.64
C GLY A 4 -11.02 -21.97 40.82
N SER A 5 -10.13 -21.12 40.33
CA SER A 5 -10.46 -20.03 39.40
C SER A 5 -10.51 -20.56 37.96
N LYS A 6 -11.62 -20.32 37.26
CA LYS A 6 -11.75 -20.56 35.81
C LYS A 6 -11.55 -19.26 35.04
N PHE A 7 -10.54 -19.23 34.18
CA PHE A 7 -10.33 -18.16 33.20
C PHE A 7 -10.82 -18.64 31.82
N LYS A 8 -11.65 -17.84 31.16
CA LYS A 8 -12.08 -18.04 29.77
C LYS A 8 -11.38 -16.99 28.90
N ILE A 9 -10.44 -17.42 28.08
CA ILE A 9 -9.79 -16.60 27.07
C ILE A 9 -10.48 -16.90 25.73
N ARG A 10 -10.93 -15.85 25.05
CA ARG A 10 -11.60 -15.94 23.74
C ARG A 10 -10.69 -15.25 22.73
N LEU A 11 -9.92 -16.04 21.99
CA LEU A 11 -9.08 -15.53 20.90
C LEU A 11 -9.94 -15.34 19.65
N PRO A 12 -9.81 -14.24 18.89
CA PRO A 12 -10.41 -14.12 17.56
C PRO A 12 -9.86 -15.25 16.69
N LEU A 13 -10.73 -16.12 16.17
CA LEU A 13 -10.36 -17.39 15.54
C LEU A 13 -9.78 -17.23 14.12
N THR A 14 -9.73 -16.01 13.57
CA THR A 14 -9.41 -15.77 12.16
C THR A 14 -8.08 -15.05 12.01
N LEU A 15 -7.04 -15.82 11.70
CA LEU A 15 -5.83 -15.32 11.07
C LEU A 15 -6.12 -15.19 9.57
N ALA A 16 -6.14 -13.97 9.03
CA ALA A 16 -6.22 -13.78 7.59
C ALA A 16 -4.81 -13.61 7.04
N ILE A 17 -4.40 -14.55 6.18
CA ILE A 17 -3.13 -14.48 5.44
C ILE A 17 -3.46 -14.00 4.04
N ILE A 18 -2.74 -12.99 3.57
CA ILE A 18 -2.83 -12.50 2.20
C ILE A 18 -1.45 -12.42 1.58
N GLN A 19 -1.37 -12.53 0.26
CA GLN A 19 -0.16 -12.22 -0.48
C GLN A 19 -0.13 -10.73 -0.82
N ALA A 20 1.01 -10.09 -0.57
CA ALA A 20 1.21 -8.67 -0.84
C ALA A 20 2.57 -8.41 -1.48
N LEU A 21 2.64 -7.36 -2.29
CA LEU A 21 3.89 -6.74 -2.71
C LEU A 21 4.29 -5.72 -1.64
N LEU A 22 5.46 -5.91 -1.04
CA LEU A 22 6.05 -4.96 -0.12
C LEU A 22 6.79 -3.88 -0.91
N VAL A 23 6.52 -2.62 -0.58
CA VAL A 23 7.10 -1.44 -1.21
C VAL A 23 7.64 -0.49 -0.14
N LYS A 24 8.69 0.26 -0.47
CA LYS A 24 9.27 1.28 0.40
C LYS A 24 8.85 2.67 -0.06
N ILE A 25 8.52 3.53 0.90
CA ILE A 25 8.24 4.96 0.68
C ILE A 25 8.89 5.72 1.83
N CYS A 26 9.88 6.55 1.51
CA CYS A 26 10.81 7.15 2.46
C CYS A 26 11.35 6.06 3.38
N GLU A 27 11.15 6.12 4.70
CA GLU A 27 11.63 5.09 5.64
C GLU A 27 10.58 4.04 6.03
N GLU A 28 9.41 4.09 5.42
CA GLU A 28 8.28 3.24 5.78
C GLU A 28 8.03 2.13 4.76
N ILE A 29 7.54 0.99 5.25
CA ILE A 29 7.18 -0.17 4.43
C ILE A 29 5.66 -0.25 4.35
N TYR A 30 5.17 -0.40 3.12
CA TYR A 30 3.77 -0.59 2.81
C TYR A 30 3.56 -1.92 2.10
N ALA A 31 2.36 -2.49 2.26
CA ALA A 31 1.95 -3.72 1.63
C ALA A 31 0.77 -3.45 0.69
N ILE A 32 0.93 -3.78 -0.59
CA ILE A 32 -0.12 -3.70 -1.60
C ILE A 32 -0.64 -5.12 -1.86
N PRO A 33 -1.94 -5.41 -1.65
CA PRO A 33 -2.48 -6.74 -1.91
C PRO A 33 -2.23 -7.19 -3.37
N LEU A 34 -1.62 -8.36 -3.58
CA LEU A 34 -1.28 -8.81 -4.94
C LEU A 34 -2.49 -8.95 -5.86
N GLY A 35 -3.64 -9.35 -5.33
CA GLY A 35 -4.89 -9.45 -6.10
C GLY A 35 -5.45 -8.12 -6.61
N SER A 36 -4.81 -6.99 -6.27
CA SER A 36 -5.13 -5.67 -6.80
C SER A 36 -4.06 -5.11 -7.74
N ILE A 37 -2.97 -5.86 -7.98
CA ILE A 37 -1.83 -5.41 -8.80
C ILE A 37 -1.90 -6.06 -10.18
N ASP A 38 -1.90 -5.22 -11.22
CA ASP A 38 -1.79 -5.67 -12.61
C ASP A 38 -0.33 -5.90 -13.01
N SER A 39 0.56 -4.96 -12.68
CA SER A 39 1.97 -5.02 -13.04
C SER A 39 2.81 -3.98 -12.29
N THR A 40 4.12 -4.12 -12.33
CA THR A 40 5.08 -3.10 -11.90
C THR A 40 5.87 -2.62 -13.11
N ILE A 41 6.11 -1.32 -13.22
CA ILE A 41 6.91 -0.72 -14.29
C ILE A 41 7.91 0.28 -13.70
N ASN A 42 8.98 0.53 -14.43
CA ASN A 42 9.86 1.66 -14.18
C ASN A 42 9.47 2.76 -15.16
N VAL A 43 9.42 4.00 -14.66
CA VAL A 43 9.19 5.19 -15.47
C VAL A 43 10.21 6.24 -15.11
N THR A 44 10.55 7.09 -16.06
CA THR A 44 11.30 8.31 -15.80
C THR A 44 10.35 9.45 -15.44
N PRO A 45 10.85 10.53 -14.81
CA PRO A 45 10.02 11.72 -14.59
C PRO A 45 9.42 12.31 -15.88
N GLU A 46 10.06 12.10 -17.05
CA GLU A 46 9.58 12.57 -18.35
C GLU A 46 8.37 11.79 -18.88
N ASP A 47 8.22 10.53 -18.46
CA ASP A 47 7.06 9.69 -18.81
C ASP A 47 5.77 10.15 -18.09
N ILE A 48 5.92 10.89 -16.98
CA ILE A 48 4.82 11.44 -16.21
C ILE A 48 4.35 12.74 -16.84
N LYS A 49 3.13 12.73 -17.37
CA LYS A 49 2.49 13.89 -17.98
C LYS A 49 1.43 14.45 -17.03
N THR A 50 1.10 15.73 -17.18
CA THR A 50 -0.02 16.33 -16.47
C THR A 50 -1.14 16.67 -17.45
N ILE A 51 -2.35 16.14 -17.22
CA ILE A 51 -3.56 16.43 -17.98
C ILE A 51 -4.62 16.92 -17.00
N GLN A 52 -5.21 18.09 -17.24
CA GLN A 52 -6.24 18.66 -16.35
C GLN A 52 -5.83 18.68 -14.86
N ASN A 53 -4.56 19.00 -14.58
CA ASN A 53 -3.99 19.03 -13.23
C ASN A 53 -3.85 17.67 -12.53
N GLN A 54 -3.95 16.57 -13.28
CA GLN A 54 -3.74 15.21 -12.81
C GLN A 54 -2.49 14.60 -13.48
N GLU A 55 -1.62 13.98 -12.69
CA GLU A 55 -0.48 13.24 -13.21
C GLU A 55 -0.95 11.91 -13.84
N VAL A 56 -0.41 11.58 -15.01
CA VAL A 56 -0.77 10.39 -15.78
C VAL A 56 0.46 9.82 -16.49
N ILE A 57 0.41 8.54 -16.83
CA ILE A 57 1.36 7.88 -17.74
C ILE A 57 0.60 7.24 -18.91
N LEU A 58 1.28 7.01 -20.04
CA LEU A 58 0.74 6.24 -21.16
C LEU A 58 1.28 4.81 -21.10
N LEU A 59 0.45 3.86 -20.70
CA LEU A 59 0.81 2.45 -20.63
C LEU A 59 0.07 1.68 -21.72
N ARG A 60 0.79 1.20 -22.74
CA ARG A 60 0.23 0.41 -23.86
C ARG A 60 -0.98 1.08 -24.52
N GLY A 61 -0.89 2.41 -24.72
CA GLY A 61 -1.96 3.21 -25.33
C GLY A 61 -3.11 3.60 -24.38
N GLN A 62 -3.08 3.16 -23.11
CA GLN A 62 -4.05 3.57 -22.09
C GLN A 62 -3.46 4.68 -21.22
N ILE A 63 -4.29 5.69 -20.91
CA ILE A 63 -3.93 6.74 -19.96
C ILE A 63 -4.19 6.19 -18.55
N ILE A 64 -3.12 6.07 -17.76
CA ILE A 64 -3.20 5.58 -16.38
C ILE A 64 -2.94 6.76 -15.44
N PRO A 65 -3.90 7.13 -14.57
CA PRO A 65 -3.70 8.17 -13.59
C PRO A 65 -2.69 7.73 -12.52
N ILE A 66 -1.87 8.68 -12.08
CA ILE A 66 -0.83 8.47 -11.07
C ILE A 66 -1.30 8.97 -9.71
N ILE A 67 -1.01 8.18 -8.68
CA ILE A 67 -1.21 8.51 -7.28
C ILE A 67 0.17 8.56 -6.62
N ARG A 68 0.56 9.73 -6.11
CA ARG A 68 1.77 9.90 -5.30
C ARG A 68 1.46 9.57 -3.84
N LEU A 69 1.72 8.33 -3.45
CA LEU A 69 1.31 7.79 -2.16
C LEU A 69 1.91 8.56 -0.96
N ALA A 70 3.14 9.06 -1.07
CA ALA A 70 3.74 9.94 -0.06
C ALA A 70 2.88 11.19 0.22
N LYS A 71 2.28 11.81 -0.80
CA LYS A 71 1.38 12.97 -0.64
C LYS A 71 0.07 12.56 0.05
N VAL A 72 -0.50 11.42 -0.34
CA VAL A 72 -1.76 10.91 0.23
C VAL A 72 -1.60 10.59 1.72
N LEU A 73 -0.46 10.04 2.10
CA LEU A 73 -0.17 9.63 3.47
C LEU A 73 0.47 10.73 4.32
N GLY A 74 0.81 11.88 3.73
CA GLY A 74 1.48 12.98 4.44
C GLY A 74 2.89 12.62 4.91
N VAL A 75 3.54 11.66 4.24
CA VAL A 75 4.91 11.23 4.58
C VAL A 75 5.87 12.35 4.14
N PRO A 76 6.74 12.86 5.04
CA PRO A 76 7.71 13.89 4.68
C PRO A 76 8.65 13.36 3.60
N GLN A 77 8.57 13.93 2.40
CA GLN A 77 9.55 13.65 1.36
C GLN A 77 10.82 14.45 1.68
N THR A 78 11.96 13.76 1.80
CA THR A 78 13.26 14.43 1.80
C THR A 78 13.55 14.93 0.38
N ALA A 79 14.23 16.07 0.25
CA ALA A 79 14.56 16.69 -1.04
C ALA A 79 15.51 15.85 -1.92
N GLU A 80 15.89 14.65 -1.48
CA GLU A 80 16.87 13.76 -2.11
C GLU A 80 16.27 12.80 -3.15
N THR A 81 14.96 12.80 -3.36
CA THR A 81 14.31 11.85 -4.30
C THR A 81 14.18 12.40 -5.73
N LEU A 82 15.22 13.07 -6.25
CA LEU A 82 15.38 13.20 -7.70
C LEU A 82 16.00 11.89 -8.20
N GLN A 83 15.18 10.85 -8.27
CA GLN A 83 15.57 9.57 -8.85
C GLN A 83 15.36 9.63 -10.37
N ASP A 84 16.37 9.20 -11.12
CA ASP A 84 16.30 9.10 -12.58
C ASP A 84 15.24 8.07 -13.02
N GLU A 85 14.95 7.08 -12.16
CA GLU A 85 13.90 6.08 -12.34
C GLU A 85 12.97 6.03 -11.12
N LEU A 86 11.67 5.95 -11.40
CA LEU A 86 10.60 5.80 -10.42
C LEU A 86 9.92 4.45 -10.61
N PHE A 87 9.66 3.75 -9.52
CA PHE A 87 8.85 2.52 -9.56
C PHE A 87 7.37 2.87 -9.50
N VAL A 88 6.59 2.32 -10.43
CA VAL A 88 5.13 2.47 -10.47
C VAL A 88 4.48 1.10 -10.35
N VAL A 89 3.65 0.94 -9.32
CA VAL A 89 2.79 -0.24 -9.17
C VAL A 89 1.44 0.06 -9.81
N ILE A 90 1.13 -0.63 -10.91
CA ILE A 90 -0.16 -0.52 -11.58
C ILE A 90 -1.16 -1.38 -10.81
N VAL A 91 -2.18 -0.73 -10.26
CA VAL A 91 -3.25 -1.35 -9.49
C VAL A 91 -4.59 -1.20 -10.20
N HIS A 92 -5.54 -2.06 -9.88
CA HIS A 92 -6.87 -2.06 -10.47
C HIS A 92 -7.99 -2.26 -9.44
N MET A 93 -9.17 -1.75 -9.79
CA MET A 93 -10.44 -2.04 -9.12
C MET A 93 -11.54 -2.15 -10.17
N GLY A 94 -11.93 -3.39 -10.49
CA GLY A 94 -12.73 -3.66 -11.69
C GLY A 94 -11.98 -3.22 -12.94
N GLU A 95 -12.64 -2.42 -13.78
CA GLU A 95 -12.07 -1.89 -15.03
C GLU A 95 -11.19 -0.64 -14.83
N HIS A 96 -11.19 -0.05 -13.63
CA HIS A 96 -10.40 1.15 -13.36
C HIS A 96 -8.98 0.77 -13.01
N ARG A 97 -8.02 1.59 -13.44
CA ARG A 97 -6.58 1.41 -13.18
C ARG A 97 -5.96 2.70 -12.66
N ALA A 98 -4.94 2.55 -11.82
CA ALA A 98 -4.12 3.66 -11.36
C ALA A 98 -2.66 3.17 -11.19
N GLY A 99 -1.70 4.09 -11.29
CA GLY A 99 -0.30 3.83 -10.97
C GLY A 99 0.06 4.46 -9.64
N ILE A 100 0.61 3.67 -8.72
CA ILE A 100 1.10 4.15 -7.43
C ILE A 100 2.63 4.31 -7.53
N ILE A 101 3.13 5.52 -7.38
CA ILE A 101 4.58 5.76 -7.31
C ILE A 101 5.10 5.35 -5.93
N VAL A 102 6.18 4.58 -5.93
CA VAL A 102 6.91 4.11 -4.74
C VAL A 102 8.41 4.29 -4.94
N ASP A 103 9.17 4.35 -3.85
CA ASP A 103 10.62 4.57 -3.91
C ASP A 103 11.38 3.28 -4.22
N ASN A 104 10.86 2.12 -3.77
CA ASN A 104 11.45 0.82 -4.07
C ASN A 104 10.46 -0.33 -3.96
N LEU A 105 10.73 -1.42 -4.68
CA LEU A 105 10.05 -2.70 -4.57
C LEU A 105 10.88 -3.65 -3.70
N ILE A 106 10.36 -4.05 -2.54
CA ILE A 106 11.07 -4.95 -1.62
C ILE A 106 10.89 -6.41 -2.06
N GLY A 107 9.67 -6.78 -2.46
CA GLY A 107 9.36 -8.12 -2.93
C GLY A 107 8.00 -8.62 -2.46
N GLN A 108 7.64 -9.82 -2.89
CA GLN A 108 6.36 -10.44 -2.54
C GLN A 108 6.49 -11.23 -1.25
N GLN A 109 5.48 -11.14 -0.38
CA GLN A 109 5.45 -11.90 0.87
C GLN A 109 4.01 -12.27 1.27
N GLU A 110 3.85 -13.43 1.89
CA GLU A 110 2.66 -13.73 2.68
C GLU A 110 2.71 -12.97 4.02
N ILE A 111 1.62 -12.28 4.33
CA ILE A 111 1.51 -11.45 5.52
C ILE A 111 0.21 -11.74 6.27
N VAL A 112 0.27 -11.57 7.59
CA VAL A 112 -0.91 -11.70 8.46
C VAL A 112 -1.52 -10.32 8.64
N ILE A 113 -2.74 -10.13 8.15
CA ILE A 113 -3.46 -8.88 8.39
C ILE A 113 -3.97 -8.82 9.83
N LYS A 114 -3.63 -7.74 10.51
CA LYS A 114 -4.20 -7.34 11.80
C LYS A 114 -5.07 -6.12 11.58
N SER A 115 -6.28 -6.15 12.13
CA SER A 115 -7.14 -4.97 12.18
C SER A 115 -6.45 -3.89 13.03
N LEU A 116 -6.47 -2.66 12.53
CA LEU A 116 -5.88 -1.49 13.18
C LEU A 116 -6.67 -0.98 14.40
N GLY A 117 -7.84 -1.60 14.69
CA GLY A 117 -8.72 -1.18 15.78
C GLY A 117 -9.36 0.19 15.52
N LYS A 118 -10.15 0.68 16.49
CA LYS A 118 -10.87 1.96 16.37
C LYS A 118 -9.96 3.20 16.34
N LEU A 119 -8.74 3.09 16.85
CA LEU A 119 -7.80 4.20 17.02
C LEU A 119 -7.25 4.75 15.70
N LEU A 120 -7.20 3.91 14.66
CA LEU A 120 -6.60 4.24 13.36
C LEU A 120 -7.63 4.25 12.22
N ALA A 121 -8.92 4.20 12.56
CA ALA A 121 -10.04 4.31 11.62
C ALA A 121 -10.11 5.67 10.88
N GLY A 122 -9.25 6.63 11.25
CA GLY A 122 -9.13 7.93 10.58
C GLY A 122 -8.31 7.91 9.29
N ILE A 123 -7.47 6.89 9.05
CA ILE A 123 -6.64 6.82 7.84
C ILE A 123 -7.40 6.04 6.76
N LYS A 124 -8.13 6.78 5.92
CA LYS A 124 -9.08 6.20 4.94
C LYS A 124 -8.47 5.24 3.92
N VAL A 125 -7.16 5.31 3.70
CA VAL A 125 -6.45 4.57 2.64
C VAL A 125 -5.70 3.34 3.14
N ILE A 126 -5.90 2.94 4.40
CA ILE A 126 -5.22 1.80 5.02
C ILE A 126 -6.25 0.76 5.47
N ALA A 127 -6.12 -0.47 4.95
CA ALA A 127 -7.00 -1.59 5.25
C ALA A 127 -6.62 -2.34 6.55
N GLY A 128 -5.34 -2.26 6.95
CA GLY A 128 -4.81 -2.99 8.09
C GLY A 128 -3.32 -2.78 8.28
N ALA A 129 -2.72 -3.56 9.17
CA ALA A 129 -1.27 -3.63 9.33
C ALA A 129 -0.80 -5.07 9.50
N THR A 130 0.47 -5.31 9.25
CA THR A 130 1.15 -6.58 9.51
C THR A 130 2.45 -6.33 10.27
N ILE A 131 2.92 -7.36 10.97
CA ILE A 131 4.28 -7.40 11.50
C ILE A 131 5.07 -8.33 10.58
N LEU A 132 6.14 -7.82 10.00
CA LEU A 132 7.04 -8.57 9.12
C LEU A 132 7.96 -9.51 9.93
N GLY A 133 8.60 -10.46 9.26
CA GLY A 133 9.47 -11.45 9.93
C GLY A 133 10.66 -10.84 10.68
N ASN A 134 11.06 -9.61 10.34
CA ASN A 134 12.10 -8.83 11.01
C ASN A 134 11.57 -7.94 12.16
N GLY A 135 10.28 -8.03 12.48
CA GLY A 135 9.63 -7.24 13.53
C GLY A 135 9.19 -5.83 13.10
N GLN A 136 9.49 -5.39 11.88
CA GLN A 136 8.99 -4.11 11.37
C GLN A 136 7.49 -4.17 11.11
N VAL A 137 6.81 -3.04 11.28
CA VAL A 137 5.39 -2.89 10.95
C VAL A 137 5.27 -2.42 9.50
N ALA A 138 4.39 -3.05 8.73
CA ALA A 138 3.99 -2.57 7.42
C ALA A 138 2.49 -2.29 7.39
N LEU A 139 2.11 -1.14 6.82
CA LEU A 139 0.71 -0.77 6.64
C LEU A 139 0.17 -1.35 5.32
N ILE A 140 -1.01 -1.95 5.36
CA ILE A 140 -1.66 -2.58 4.21
C ILE A 140 -2.55 -1.53 3.55
N LEU A 141 -2.29 -1.23 2.28
CA LEU A 141 -3.04 -0.23 1.54
C LEU A 141 -4.44 -0.73 1.19
N ASP A 142 -5.43 0.14 1.34
CA ASP A 142 -6.75 0.00 0.73
C ASP A 142 -6.72 0.61 -0.67
N VAL A 143 -6.50 -0.23 -1.68
CA VAL A 143 -6.41 0.20 -3.09
C VAL A 143 -7.72 0.82 -3.57
N GLY A 144 -8.87 0.30 -3.13
CA GLY A 144 -10.16 0.86 -3.51
C GLY A 144 -10.36 2.29 -2.99
N ALA A 145 -9.95 2.53 -1.74
CA ALA A 145 -9.96 3.87 -1.16
C ALA A 145 -8.93 4.81 -1.81
N LEU A 146 -7.73 4.31 -2.14
CA LEU A 146 -6.71 5.08 -2.84
C LEU A 146 -7.18 5.55 -4.22
N MET A 147 -7.86 4.69 -4.98
CA MET A 147 -8.37 5.02 -6.30
C MET A 147 -9.49 6.06 -6.29
N GLN A 148 -10.11 6.31 -5.12
CA GLN A 148 -11.10 7.39 -4.91
C GLN A 148 -10.45 8.70 -4.47
N TYR A 149 -9.14 8.72 -4.23
CA TYR A 149 -8.40 9.89 -3.74
C TYR A 149 -7.92 10.82 -4.88
N ASN A 150 -8.36 10.56 -6.10
CA ASN A 150 -8.00 11.30 -7.32
C ASN A 150 -9.15 12.17 -7.81
#